data_AF-A0A1H3REK9-F1
#
_entry.id   AF-A0A1H3REK9-F1
#
_cell.length_a   1.000
_cell.length_b   1.000
_cell.length_c   1.000
_cell.angle_alpha   90.00
_cell.angle_beta   90.00
_cell.angle_gamma   90.00
#
_symmetry.space_group_name_H-M   'P 1'
#
loop_
_entity.id
_entity.type
_entity.pdbx_description
1 polymer ?
#
loop_
_entity_poly.entity_id
_entity_poly.type
_entity_poly.pdbx_seq_one_letter_code
_entity_poly.pdbx_strand_id
1 'polypeptide(L)'
;MKAIVERQITKMMIPFAYNASYRELTKDLEEEVGRETDKKIWRVKNISGKRLFHHIDRLIQSDPNGNQSIGSRFVLTQDGCIQYDLPNKNQIISFGHKDYEYELYLCEISLILFETQIGFLTFSIAYPKGQDLSDLIQNNYYVKQFLQSSERVVRKLQKHNRYPVQCSLGRCMHKIFKQVQVATLFESRYGSTKNVLVYNAVTLEEMDQPSDHREFMKSLYLLSRTYHEIHNPPRIELHEDEETMRIFQNSYWRVSVEGIAHVCHLTNNKDSNEFLLGENQQNLKSNYFYMYVLTLHQFYSLQYFSILASHLPHQLDGQEKQAFVEVRELKKRMVFFTLRCSFKQVSRITHIARLYEMVRRSYRIEELMDELHLELDAMTTMLEMEESKRRLKLEQMVLIFSFFYIMISTIADGWDIVKNTLAFQVMGNYWIAWIEVGLLLGVMVAGVWSILSYYVREKKRR
;
A
#
# COMPACT_ATOMS: atom_id res chain seq x y z
N MET A 1 -13.79 39.56 -5.57
CA MET A 1 -14.10 39.18 -6.98
C MET A 1 -14.34 37.67 -6.97
N LYS A 2 -15.37 37.14 -7.65
CA LYS A 2 -15.61 35.69 -7.65
C LYS A 2 -14.52 34.98 -8.45
N ALA A 3 -13.91 33.94 -7.89
CA ALA A 3 -12.88 33.16 -8.56
C ALA A 3 -13.57 32.14 -9.47
N ILE A 4 -13.71 32.47 -10.76
CA ILE A 4 -14.39 31.61 -11.74
C ILE A 4 -13.44 30.54 -12.27
N VAL A 5 -13.92 29.30 -12.31
CA VAL A 5 -13.17 28.13 -12.79
C VAL A 5 -13.29 28.01 -14.32
N GLU A 6 -12.16 28.17 -15.01
CA GLU A 6 -12.03 28.01 -16.46
C GLU A 6 -11.76 26.54 -16.83
N ARG A 7 -10.86 25.86 -16.09
CA ARG A 7 -10.58 24.42 -16.26
C ARG A 7 -10.36 23.74 -14.93
N GLN A 8 -10.69 22.45 -14.89
CA GLN A 8 -10.45 21.61 -13.73
C GLN A 8 -10.10 20.17 -14.10
N ILE A 9 -9.36 19.53 -13.20
CA ILE A 9 -9.09 18.11 -13.17
C ILE A 9 -9.27 17.68 -11.72
N THR A 10 -10.33 16.92 -11.43
CA THR A 10 -10.55 16.34 -10.10
C THR A 10 -10.54 14.83 -10.21
N LYS A 11 -9.72 14.20 -9.36
CA LYS A 11 -9.68 12.74 -9.22
C LYS A 11 -9.79 12.37 -7.75
N MET A 12 -10.77 11.52 -7.47
CA MET A 12 -10.98 10.90 -6.18
C MET A 12 -10.38 9.50 -6.21
N MET A 13 -9.51 9.16 -5.26
CA MET A 13 -8.74 7.91 -5.27
C MET A 13 -8.98 7.14 -3.97
N ILE A 14 -9.23 5.83 -4.10
CA ILE A 14 -9.41 4.91 -2.98
C ILE A 14 -8.30 3.86 -3.04
N PRO A 15 -7.33 3.90 -2.11
CA PRO A 15 -6.24 2.94 -2.03
C PRO A 15 -6.71 1.62 -1.41
N PHE A 16 -6.23 0.50 -1.93
CA PHE A 16 -6.52 -0.84 -1.41
C PHE A 16 -5.35 -1.79 -1.64
N ALA A 17 -5.31 -2.89 -0.88
CA ALA A 17 -4.47 -4.05 -1.16
C ALA A 17 -5.34 -5.25 -1.56
N TYR A 18 -4.81 -6.14 -2.39
CA TYR A 18 -5.53 -7.31 -2.90
C TYR A 18 -4.71 -8.60 -2.75
N ASN A 19 -5.40 -9.74 -2.67
CA ASN A 19 -4.76 -11.04 -2.42
C ASN A 19 -4.31 -11.77 -3.68
N ALA A 20 -4.99 -11.54 -4.81
CA ALA A 20 -4.70 -12.23 -6.06
C ALA A 20 -3.27 -11.94 -6.55
N SER A 21 -2.68 -12.89 -7.29
CA SER A 21 -1.43 -12.64 -8.01
C SER A 21 -1.65 -11.51 -9.00
N TYR A 22 -0.72 -10.55 -9.06
CA TYR A 22 -0.81 -9.41 -9.99
C TYR A 22 -1.04 -9.88 -11.43
N ARG A 23 -0.30 -10.89 -11.89
CA ARG A 23 -0.40 -11.41 -13.27
C ARG A 23 -1.76 -12.07 -13.56
N GLU A 24 -2.28 -12.81 -12.60
CA GLU A 24 -3.58 -13.48 -12.73
C GLU A 24 -4.69 -12.44 -12.78
N LEU A 25 -4.70 -11.52 -11.82
CA LEU A 25 -5.70 -10.45 -11.76
C LEU A 25 -5.69 -9.55 -13.00
N THR A 26 -4.51 -9.17 -13.50
CA THR A 26 -4.43 -8.38 -14.74
C THR A 26 -4.99 -9.13 -15.93
N LYS A 27 -4.68 -10.43 -16.05
CA LYS A 27 -5.18 -11.28 -17.13
C LYS A 27 -6.70 -11.43 -17.04
N ASP A 28 -7.22 -11.69 -15.85
CA ASP A 28 -8.67 -11.82 -15.60
C ASP A 28 -9.41 -10.54 -16.00
N LEU A 29 -8.87 -9.36 -15.67
CA LEU A 29 -9.43 -8.07 -16.07
C LEU A 29 -9.34 -7.81 -17.58
N GLU A 30 -8.29 -8.27 -18.26
CA GLU A 30 -8.13 -8.12 -19.71
C GLU A 30 -9.08 -9.02 -20.52
N GLU A 31 -9.41 -10.18 -19.97
CA GLU A 31 -10.28 -11.18 -20.59
C GLU A 31 -11.75 -11.01 -20.21
N GLU A 32 -12.06 -10.16 -19.21
CA GLU A 32 -13.43 -9.97 -18.72
C GLU A 32 -14.37 -9.34 -19.77
N VAL A 33 -15.49 -10.00 -20.02
CA VAL A 33 -16.54 -9.56 -20.95
C VAL A 33 -17.88 -9.35 -20.24
N GLY A 34 -18.63 -8.35 -20.73
CA GLY A 34 -19.93 -7.94 -20.21
C GLY A 34 -21.00 -9.00 -20.45
N ARG A 35 -21.78 -9.30 -19.42
CA ARG A 35 -22.81 -10.36 -19.43
C ARG A 35 -23.87 -10.21 -20.54
N GLU A 36 -24.11 -8.99 -21.00
CA GLU A 36 -25.16 -8.68 -21.98
C GLU A 36 -24.62 -8.36 -23.38
N THR A 37 -23.33 -8.05 -23.51
CA THR A 37 -22.79 -7.47 -24.76
C THR A 37 -21.59 -8.23 -25.34
N ASP A 38 -21.06 -9.24 -24.65
CA ASP A 38 -19.81 -9.95 -24.97
C ASP A 38 -18.59 -9.01 -25.21
N LYS A 39 -18.71 -7.74 -24.80
CA LYS A 39 -17.68 -6.72 -24.95
C LYS A 39 -16.86 -6.60 -23.68
N LYS A 40 -15.58 -6.23 -23.84
CA LYS A 40 -14.67 -6.02 -22.70
C LYS A 40 -15.19 -4.95 -21.73
N ILE A 41 -15.22 -5.29 -20.45
CA ILE A 41 -15.63 -4.38 -19.36
C ILE A 41 -14.50 -3.40 -19.01
N TRP A 42 -13.26 -3.88 -19.08
CA TRP A 42 -12.06 -3.10 -18.82
C TRP A 42 -11.23 -2.95 -20.08
N ARG A 43 -10.64 -1.78 -20.25
CA ARG A 43 -9.68 -1.51 -21.31
C ARG A 43 -8.35 -1.10 -20.70
N VAL A 44 -7.30 -1.83 -21.02
CA VAL A 44 -5.91 -1.46 -20.67
C VAL A 44 -5.60 -0.11 -21.31
N LYS A 45 -5.06 0.80 -20.51
CA LYS A 45 -4.63 2.11 -20.97
C LYS A 45 -3.21 2.34 -20.48
N ASN A 46 -2.30 2.50 -21.43
CA ASN A 46 -0.92 2.80 -21.12
C ASN A 46 -0.83 4.05 -20.25
N ILE A 47 -0.03 3.93 -19.21
CA ILE A 47 0.36 5.04 -18.38
C ILE A 47 1.50 5.74 -19.12
N SER A 48 1.35 7.04 -19.36
CA SER A 48 2.35 7.81 -20.12
C SER A 48 3.06 8.77 -19.19
N GLY A 49 4.36 8.58 -19.01
CA GLY A 49 5.25 9.45 -18.24
C GLY A 49 6.28 10.14 -19.12
N LYS A 50 5.86 10.81 -20.23
CA LYS A 50 6.77 11.43 -21.21
C LYS A 50 7.85 12.35 -20.61
N ARG A 51 7.61 12.90 -19.42
CA ARG A 51 8.54 13.78 -18.70
C ARG A 51 9.24 13.12 -17.52
N LEU A 52 9.05 11.82 -17.31
CA LEU A 52 9.76 11.01 -16.33
C LEU A 52 11.05 10.45 -16.94
N PHE A 53 11.97 10.00 -16.10
CA PHE A 53 13.14 9.28 -16.58
C PHE A 53 12.74 8.04 -17.37
N HIS A 54 13.45 7.77 -18.45
CA HIS A 54 13.14 6.68 -19.37
C HIS A 54 13.14 5.30 -18.70
N HIS A 55 14.01 5.04 -17.71
CA HIS A 55 13.99 3.78 -16.98
C HIS A 55 12.73 3.61 -16.12
N ILE A 56 12.19 4.72 -15.59
CA ILE A 56 10.93 4.74 -14.85
C ILE A 56 9.78 4.54 -15.82
N ASP A 57 9.72 5.32 -16.91
CA ASP A 57 8.68 5.23 -17.94
C ASP A 57 8.57 3.80 -18.52
N ARG A 58 9.70 3.10 -18.71
CA ARG A 58 9.73 1.68 -19.11
C ARG A 58 9.12 0.73 -18.08
N LEU A 59 9.30 0.98 -16.79
CA LEU A 59 8.71 0.16 -15.73
C LEU A 59 7.19 0.35 -15.65
N ILE A 60 6.65 1.41 -16.25
CA ILE A 60 5.25 1.81 -16.10
C ILE A 60 4.44 1.48 -17.36
N GLN A 61 5.11 1.41 -18.51
CA GLN A 61 4.50 1.07 -19.78
C GLN A 61 4.36 -0.44 -19.92
N SER A 62 3.17 -0.88 -20.34
CA SER A 62 2.92 -2.25 -20.77
C SER A 62 3.66 -2.48 -22.10
N ASP A 63 4.82 -3.14 -22.05
CA ASP A 63 5.61 -3.49 -23.23
C ASP A 63 5.15 -4.84 -23.81
N PRO A 64 4.72 -4.91 -25.08
CA PRO A 64 4.40 -6.18 -25.74
C PRO A 64 5.61 -7.12 -25.87
N ASN A 65 6.85 -6.64 -25.72
CA ASN A 65 8.08 -7.45 -25.81
C ASN A 65 8.51 -8.08 -24.48
N GLY A 66 7.67 -8.05 -23.43
CA GLY A 66 7.88 -8.83 -22.22
C GLY A 66 8.68 -8.15 -21.10
N ASN A 67 8.90 -6.83 -21.16
CA ASN A 67 9.33 -6.10 -19.98
C ASN A 67 8.21 -6.11 -18.93
N GLN A 68 8.53 -6.58 -17.72
CA GLN A 68 7.58 -6.67 -16.63
C GLN A 68 7.31 -5.27 -16.08
N SER A 69 6.20 -4.66 -16.49
CA SER A 69 5.69 -3.42 -15.90
C SER A 69 5.38 -3.62 -14.42
N ILE A 70 5.75 -2.66 -13.58
CA ILE A 70 5.45 -2.62 -12.15
C ILE A 70 3.97 -2.33 -11.89
N GLY A 71 3.22 -1.89 -12.88
CA GLY A 71 1.79 -1.62 -12.73
C GLY A 71 1.03 -1.50 -14.05
N SER A 72 -0.30 -1.61 -13.95
CA SER A 72 -1.22 -1.58 -15.08
C SER A 72 -2.42 -0.72 -14.75
N ARG A 73 -2.93 0.01 -15.74
CA ARG A 73 -4.14 0.83 -15.61
C ARG A 73 -5.26 0.30 -16.49
N PHE A 74 -6.39 0.06 -15.87
CA PHE A 74 -7.61 -0.41 -16.50
C PHE A 74 -8.66 0.69 -16.43
N VAL A 75 -9.18 1.10 -17.58
CA VAL A 75 -10.28 2.07 -17.66
C VAL A 75 -11.57 1.35 -17.94
N LEU A 76 -12.59 1.62 -17.13
CA LEU A 76 -13.92 1.05 -17.31
C LEU A 76 -14.50 1.48 -18.66
N THR A 77 -15.00 0.53 -19.43
CA THR A 77 -15.66 0.79 -20.73
C THR A 77 -17.10 1.25 -20.53
N GLN A 78 -17.78 1.59 -21.62
CA GLN A 78 -19.18 1.97 -21.56
C GLN A 78 -20.07 0.78 -21.16
N ASP A 79 -19.76 -0.42 -21.65
CA ASP A 79 -20.42 -1.67 -21.24
C ASP A 79 -20.16 -1.96 -19.76
N GLY A 80 -18.93 -1.72 -19.29
CA GLY A 80 -18.60 -1.82 -17.88
C GLY A 80 -19.39 -0.83 -17.00
N CYS A 81 -19.57 0.42 -17.45
CA CYS A 81 -20.45 1.36 -16.74
C CYS A 81 -21.86 0.80 -16.56
N ILE A 82 -22.44 0.18 -17.60
CA ILE A 82 -23.78 -0.42 -17.54
C ILE A 82 -23.80 -1.58 -16.52
N GLN A 83 -22.80 -2.47 -16.57
CA GLN A 83 -22.70 -3.62 -15.65
C GLN A 83 -22.61 -3.22 -14.17
N TYR A 84 -22.00 -2.08 -13.85
CA TYR A 84 -21.91 -1.57 -12.48
C TYR A 84 -22.97 -0.53 -12.13
N ASP A 85 -24.07 -0.43 -12.90
CA ASP A 85 -25.19 0.50 -12.69
C ASP A 85 -24.76 1.99 -12.68
N LEU A 86 -23.74 2.32 -13.48
CA LEU A 86 -23.21 3.67 -13.61
C LEU A 86 -23.78 4.39 -14.85
N PRO A 87 -23.83 5.72 -14.82
CA PRO A 87 -24.19 6.51 -15.98
C PRO A 87 -23.15 6.37 -17.10
N ASN A 88 -23.57 6.67 -18.33
CA ASN A 88 -22.66 6.66 -19.46
C ASN A 88 -21.62 7.77 -19.28
N LYS A 89 -20.45 7.60 -19.89
CA LYS A 89 -19.40 8.62 -19.84
C LYS A 89 -19.94 9.96 -20.32
N ASN A 90 -19.54 11.02 -19.62
CA ASN A 90 -19.93 12.41 -19.92
C ASN A 90 -21.44 12.69 -19.84
N GLN A 91 -22.23 11.84 -19.17
CA GLN A 91 -23.59 12.21 -18.78
C GLN A 91 -23.57 13.05 -17.52
N ILE A 92 -24.51 14.02 -17.46
CA ILE A 92 -24.75 14.82 -16.27
C ILE A 92 -25.38 13.94 -15.20
N ILE A 93 -24.86 14.07 -13.99
CA ILE A 93 -25.30 13.39 -12.80
C ILE A 93 -25.64 14.48 -11.77
N SER A 94 -26.85 14.46 -11.23
CA SER A 94 -27.30 15.39 -10.20
C SER A 94 -27.20 14.73 -8.83
N PHE A 95 -26.40 15.32 -7.96
CA PHE A 95 -26.23 14.92 -6.57
C PHE A 95 -27.06 15.84 -5.69
N GLY A 96 -27.96 15.25 -4.89
CA GLY A 96 -28.74 15.98 -3.90
C GLY A 96 -28.32 15.62 -2.49
N HIS A 97 -27.95 16.62 -1.68
CA HIS A 97 -27.70 16.47 -0.26
C HIS A 97 -28.48 17.54 0.52
N LYS A 98 -29.57 17.12 1.19
CA LYS A 98 -30.50 18.02 1.89
C LYS A 98 -31.02 19.10 0.92
N ASP A 99 -30.70 20.38 1.18
CA ASP A 99 -31.12 21.55 0.40
C ASP A 99 -30.10 21.94 -0.68
N TYR A 100 -29.05 21.15 -0.88
CA TYR A 100 -28.00 21.41 -1.87
C TYR A 100 -28.07 20.38 -3.02
N GLU A 101 -28.38 20.85 -4.22
CA GLU A 101 -28.28 20.04 -5.45
C GLU A 101 -27.18 20.60 -6.36
N TYR A 102 -26.35 19.72 -6.90
CA TYR A 102 -25.29 20.09 -7.83
C TYR A 102 -25.10 19.04 -8.91
N GLU A 103 -24.59 19.50 -10.06
CA GLU A 103 -24.39 18.68 -11.25
C GLU A 103 -22.92 18.41 -11.50
N LEU A 104 -22.60 17.19 -11.92
CA LEU A 104 -21.26 16.81 -12.34
C LEU A 104 -21.27 15.79 -13.48
N TYR A 105 -20.10 15.61 -14.08
CA TYR A 105 -19.81 14.60 -15.08
C TYR A 105 -18.85 13.56 -14.51
N LEU A 106 -19.20 12.29 -14.64
CA LEU A 106 -18.27 11.19 -14.40
C LEU A 106 -17.51 10.89 -15.69
N CYS A 107 -16.27 11.38 -15.77
CA CYS A 107 -15.47 11.32 -16.99
C CYS A 107 -14.81 9.96 -17.19
N GLU A 108 -14.26 9.39 -16.11
CA GLU A 108 -13.50 8.14 -16.18
C GLU A 108 -13.50 7.44 -14.82
N ILE A 109 -13.68 6.12 -14.82
CA ILE A 109 -13.37 5.25 -13.70
C ILE A 109 -12.21 4.37 -14.11
N SER A 110 -11.17 4.31 -13.29
CA SER A 110 -10.06 3.42 -13.55
C SER A 110 -9.52 2.72 -12.32
N LEU A 111 -9.05 1.50 -12.53
CA LEU A 111 -8.20 0.76 -11.59
C LEU A 111 -6.75 0.95 -12.00
N ILE A 112 -5.88 1.23 -11.04
CA ILE A 112 -4.43 1.22 -11.20
C ILE A 112 -3.92 0.15 -10.25
N LEU A 113 -3.29 -0.91 -10.77
CA LEU A 113 -2.82 -2.07 -10.00
C LEU A 113 -1.30 -2.16 -10.11
N PHE A 114 -0.63 -2.56 -9.03
CA PHE A 114 0.82 -2.66 -8.96
C PHE A 114 1.28 -4.06 -8.54
N GLU A 115 2.48 -4.47 -8.97
CA GLU A 115 3.08 -5.77 -8.66
C GLU A 115 3.25 -6.03 -7.15
N THR A 116 3.25 -4.96 -6.33
CA THR A 116 3.31 -5.01 -4.86
C THR A 116 1.97 -5.31 -4.19
N GLN A 117 0.94 -5.68 -4.96
CA GLN A 117 -0.43 -5.97 -4.49
C GLN A 117 -1.20 -4.75 -3.98
N ILE A 118 -0.75 -3.56 -4.36
CA ILE A 118 -1.43 -2.29 -4.09
C ILE A 118 -2.22 -1.86 -5.32
N GLY A 119 -3.43 -1.35 -5.08
CA GLY A 119 -4.28 -0.81 -6.12
C GLY A 119 -4.96 0.50 -5.72
N PHE A 120 -5.40 1.24 -6.73
CA PHE A 120 -6.17 2.46 -6.58
C PHE A 120 -7.40 2.41 -7.48
N LEU A 121 -8.58 2.56 -6.88
CA LEU A 121 -9.80 2.85 -7.64
C LEU A 121 -9.93 4.37 -7.75
N THR A 122 -10.06 4.86 -8.97
CA THR A 122 -10.02 6.30 -9.28
C THR A 122 -11.28 6.74 -10.01
N PHE A 123 -11.93 7.79 -9.51
CA PHE A 123 -13.07 8.45 -10.14
C PHE A 123 -12.63 9.83 -10.62
N SER A 124 -12.61 10.04 -11.93
CA SER A 124 -12.32 11.34 -12.55
C SER A 124 -13.62 12.10 -12.77
N ILE A 125 -13.72 13.27 -12.15
CA ILE A 125 -14.94 14.08 -12.08
C ILE A 125 -14.67 15.45 -12.73
N ALA A 126 -15.68 15.96 -13.44
CA ALA A 126 -15.71 17.32 -13.94
C ALA A 126 -17.03 18.00 -13.55
N TYR A 127 -17.01 19.31 -13.34
CA TYR A 127 -18.19 20.12 -13.12
C TYR A 127 -18.52 20.97 -14.37
N PRO A 128 -19.76 21.46 -14.50
CA PRO A 128 -20.10 22.49 -15.48
C PRO A 128 -19.12 23.68 -15.46
N LYS A 129 -18.88 24.27 -16.63
CA LYS A 129 -17.98 25.44 -16.76
C LYS A 129 -18.57 26.68 -16.08
N GLY A 130 -17.69 27.60 -15.66
CA GLY A 130 -18.09 28.90 -15.11
C GLY A 130 -18.57 28.85 -13.66
N GLN A 131 -18.25 27.78 -12.93
CA GLN A 131 -18.55 27.68 -11.50
C GLN A 131 -17.59 28.52 -10.66
N ASP A 132 -18.07 28.97 -9.50
CA ASP A 132 -17.21 29.58 -8.47
C ASP A 132 -16.29 28.50 -7.87
N LEU A 133 -15.06 28.88 -7.53
CA LEU A 133 -14.11 28.02 -6.83
C LEU A 133 -14.68 27.48 -5.51
N SER A 134 -15.50 28.27 -4.83
CA SER A 134 -16.16 27.88 -3.56
C SER A 134 -17.17 26.75 -3.79
N ASP A 135 -17.96 26.84 -4.86
CA ASP A 135 -18.90 25.78 -5.28
C ASP A 135 -18.13 24.50 -5.62
N LEU A 136 -16.99 24.61 -6.32
CA LEU A 136 -16.14 23.46 -6.64
C LEU A 136 -15.61 22.76 -5.38
N ILE A 137 -15.16 23.53 -4.38
CA ILE A 137 -14.70 23.00 -3.09
C ILE A 137 -15.83 22.25 -2.38
N GLN A 138 -17.01 22.87 -2.31
CA GLN A 138 -18.19 22.29 -1.66
C GLN A 138 -18.66 21.01 -2.39
N ASN A 139 -18.71 21.03 -3.72
CA ASN A 139 -19.05 19.88 -4.54
C ASN A 139 -18.09 18.71 -4.30
N ASN A 140 -16.77 18.97 -4.29
CA ASN A 140 -15.76 17.95 -3.99
C ASN A 140 -15.97 17.31 -2.63
N TYR A 141 -16.27 18.12 -1.60
CA TYR A 141 -16.57 17.64 -0.26
C TYR A 141 -17.76 16.68 -0.24
N TYR A 142 -18.86 17.04 -0.93
CA TYR A 142 -20.04 16.17 -0.95
C TYR A 142 -19.81 14.91 -1.77
N VAL A 143 -19.13 14.97 -2.93
CA VAL A 143 -18.84 13.77 -3.73
C VAL A 143 -18.04 12.75 -2.93
N LYS A 144 -17.06 13.20 -2.12
CA LYS A 144 -16.33 12.35 -1.18
C LYS A 144 -17.31 11.59 -0.28
N GLN A 145 -18.34 12.21 0.27
CA GLN A 145 -19.33 11.52 1.10
C GLN A 145 -20.19 10.51 0.33
N PHE A 146 -20.51 10.75 -0.95
CA PHE A 146 -21.25 9.79 -1.78
C PHE A 146 -20.45 8.53 -2.08
N LEU A 147 -19.13 8.65 -2.22
CA LEU A 147 -18.24 7.48 -2.36
C LEU A 147 -18.19 6.62 -1.10
N GLN A 148 -18.40 7.23 0.07
CA GLN A 148 -18.36 6.56 1.38
C GLN A 148 -19.67 5.84 1.75
N SER A 149 -20.78 6.12 1.05
CA SER A 149 -22.10 5.59 1.39
C SER A 149 -22.69 4.75 0.25
N SER A 150 -23.06 3.51 0.56
CA SER A 150 -23.80 2.60 -0.34
C SER A 150 -25.29 2.90 -0.44
N GLU A 151 -25.82 3.73 0.46
CA GLU A 151 -27.24 4.10 0.54
C GLU A 151 -27.55 5.39 -0.21
N ARG A 152 -26.55 6.26 -0.41
CA ARG A 152 -26.74 7.51 -1.12
C ARG A 152 -26.88 7.24 -2.61
N VAL A 153 -28.05 7.62 -3.10
CA VAL A 153 -28.46 7.47 -4.48
C VAL A 153 -28.35 8.80 -5.20
N VAL A 154 -27.87 8.73 -6.43
CA VAL A 154 -27.65 9.86 -7.30
C VAL A 154 -28.65 9.81 -8.46
N ARG A 155 -29.12 10.97 -8.90
CA ARG A 155 -30.10 11.07 -9.99
C ARG A 155 -29.40 11.24 -11.33
N LYS A 156 -29.67 10.34 -12.27
CA LYS A 156 -29.27 10.44 -13.67
C LYS A 156 -30.31 11.24 -14.45
N LEU A 157 -29.92 12.40 -15.00
CA LEU A 157 -30.75 13.12 -15.98
C LEU A 157 -30.51 12.51 -17.37
N GLN A 158 -31.49 11.82 -17.92
CA GLN A 158 -31.46 11.40 -19.32
C GLN A 158 -32.26 12.39 -20.17
N LYS A 159 -31.70 12.84 -21.29
CA LYS A 159 -32.35 13.75 -22.24
C LYS A 159 -33.73 13.28 -22.74
N HIS A 160 -34.06 11.98 -22.63
CA HIS A 160 -35.26 11.36 -23.22
C HIS A 160 -36.09 10.51 -22.24
N ASN A 161 -35.67 10.32 -20.99
CA ASN A 161 -36.45 9.54 -20.02
C ASN A 161 -37.03 10.46 -18.94
N ARG A 162 -38.35 10.35 -18.71
CA ARG A 162 -39.10 11.15 -17.72
C ARG A 162 -38.79 10.79 -16.25
N TYR A 163 -38.01 9.73 -16.00
CA TYR A 163 -37.72 9.24 -14.65
C TYR A 163 -36.21 9.24 -14.36
N PRO A 164 -35.77 9.79 -13.22
CA PRO A 164 -34.37 9.75 -12.82
C PRO A 164 -33.96 8.32 -12.50
N VAL A 165 -32.91 7.82 -13.17
CA VAL A 165 -32.31 6.54 -12.81
C VAL A 165 -31.43 6.75 -11.58
N GLN A 166 -31.67 5.93 -10.57
CA GLN A 166 -30.97 5.92 -9.31
C GLN A 166 -29.66 5.12 -9.44
N CYS A 167 -28.50 5.74 -9.21
CA CYS A 167 -27.20 5.03 -9.12
C CYS A 167 -26.51 5.28 -7.78
N SER A 168 -25.65 4.37 -7.32
CA SER A 168 -24.87 4.56 -6.09
C SER A 168 -23.40 4.27 -6.37
N LEU A 169 -22.56 5.30 -6.22
CA LEU A 169 -21.11 5.18 -6.39
C LEU A 169 -20.50 4.21 -5.36
N GLY A 170 -21.00 4.22 -4.12
CA GLY A 170 -20.56 3.28 -3.07
C GLY A 170 -20.88 1.82 -3.42
N ARG A 171 -22.06 1.53 -4.00
CA ARG A 171 -22.40 0.16 -4.45
C ARG A 171 -21.52 -0.29 -5.61
N CYS A 172 -21.28 0.60 -6.58
CA CYS A 172 -20.36 0.32 -7.68
C CYS A 172 -18.96 -0.03 -7.16
N MET A 173 -18.42 0.78 -6.25
CA MET A 173 -17.13 0.52 -5.60
C MET A 173 -17.09 -0.86 -4.95
N HIS A 174 -18.12 -1.23 -4.18
CA HIS A 174 -18.19 -2.54 -3.54
C HIS A 174 -18.20 -3.71 -4.55
N LYS A 175 -18.94 -3.58 -5.66
CA LYS A 175 -18.95 -4.59 -6.75
C LYS A 175 -17.56 -4.77 -7.35
N ILE A 176 -16.85 -3.67 -7.62
CA ILE A 176 -15.49 -3.69 -8.17
C ILE A 176 -14.52 -4.32 -7.16
N PHE A 177 -14.58 -3.93 -5.89
CA PHE A 177 -13.68 -4.47 -4.86
C PHE A 177 -13.86 -5.97 -4.61
N LYS A 178 -15.10 -6.47 -4.69
CA LYS A 178 -15.36 -7.91 -4.62
C LYS A 178 -14.66 -8.67 -5.75
N GLN A 179 -14.72 -8.14 -6.97
CA GLN A 179 -14.08 -8.76 -8.13
C GLN A 179 -12.56 -8.76 -8.01
N VAL A 180 -11.97 -7.66 -7.57
CA VAL A 180 -10.52 -7.49 -7.43
C VAL A 180 -9.96 -8.25 -6.21
N GLN A 181 -10.82 -8.88 -5.41
CA GLN A 181 -10.45 -9.61 -4.19
C GLN A 181 -9.66 -8.71 -3.22
N VAL A 182 -10.23 -7.53 -2.94
CA VAL A 182 -9.65 -6.59 -1.99
C VAL A 182 -9.51 -7.24 -0.61
N ALA A 183 -8.28 -7.27 -0.12
CA ALA A 183 -7.90 -7.82 1.18
C ALA A 183 -7.95 -6.73 2.25
N THR A 184 -7.39 -5.57 1.93
CA THR A 184 -7.26 -4.44 2.86
C THR A 184 -7.74 -3.17 2.18
N LEU A 185 -8.57 -2.42 2.89
CA LEU A 185 -8.96 -1.07 2.50
C LEU A 185 -8.32 -0.11 3.50
N PHE A 186 -7.23 0.54 3.12
CA PHE A 186 -6.36 1.30 4.05
C PHE A 186 -7.11 2.41 4.79
N GLU A 187 -7.95 3.13 4.08
CA GLU A 187 -8.69 4.28 4.60
C GLU A 187 -10.08 3.89 5.13
N SER A 188 -10.22 2.70 5.73
CA SER A 188 -11.51 2.18 6.18
C SER A 188 -11.65 2.03 7.69
N ARG A 189 -12.89 2.15 8.17
CA ARG A 189 -13.27 1.75 9.53
C ARG A 189 -14.50 0.86 9.44
N TYR A 190 -14.43 -0.33 10.04
CA TYR A 190 -15.51 -1.33 9.99
C TYR A 190 -15.98 -1.69 8.57
N GLY A 191 -15.04 -1.77 7.60
CA GLY A 191 -15.35 -2.16 6.22
C GLY A 191 -15.97 -1.07 5.34
N SER A 192 -16.12 0.16 5.84
CA SER A 192 -16.57 1.32 5.06
C SER A 192 -15.43 2.30 4.80
N THR A 193 -15.28 2.78 3.57
CA THR A 193 -14.30 3.80 3.19
C THR A 193 -14.58 5.07 3.98
N LYS A 194 -13.63 5.56 4.77
CA LYS A 194 -13.73 6.79 5.56
C LYS A 194 -12.97 7.96 4.95
N ASN A 195 -11.85 7.71 4.28
CA ASN A 195 -11.12 8.73 3.56
C ASN A 195 -10.99 8.37 2.08
N VAL A 196 -11.02 9.41 1.26
CA VAL A 196 -10.83 9.35 -0.18
C VAL A 196 -9.75 10.39 -0.46
N LEU A 197 -8.69 9.97 -1.13
CA LEU A 197 -7.59 10.84 -1.49
C LEU A 197 -7.97 11.68 -2.69
N VAL A 198 -7.38 12.87 -2.82
CA VAL A 198 -7.69 13.77 -3.92
C VAL A 198 -6.49 14.24 -4.72
N TYR A 199 -6.69 14.35 -6.02
CA TYR A 199 -5.84 15.10 -6.92
C TYR A 199 -6.70 16.16 -7.60
N ASN A 200 -6.47 17.42 -7.25
CA ASN A 200 -7.16 18.58 -7.79
C ASN A 200 -6.17 19.43 -8.58
N ALA A 201 -6.54 19.82 -9.80
CA ALA A 201 -5.84 20.85 -10.55
C ALA A 201 -6.87 21.80 -11.16
N VAL A 202 -6.79 23.08 -10.80
CA VAL A 202 -7.79 24.09 -11.13
C VAL A 202 -7.09 25.28 -11.80
N THR A 203 -7.65 25.71 -12.92
CA THR A 203 -7.26 26.94 -13.60
C THR A 203 -8.43 27.91 -13.52
N LEU A 204 -8.19 29.05 -12.88
CA LEU A 204 -9.13 30.14 -12.72
C LEU A 204 -9.02 31.11 -13.90
N GLU A 205 -10.10 31.84 -14.18
CA GLU A 205 -10.10 32.96 -15.12
C GLU A 205 -9.10 34.07 -14.72
N GLU A 206 -8.95 35.08 -15.57
CA GLU A 206 -8.05 36.21 -15.31
C GLU A 206 -8.48 36.93 -14.03
N MET A 207 -7.52 37.11 -13.12
CA MET A 207 -7.72 37.84 -11.88
C MET A 207 -6.75 39.02 -11.89
N ASP A 208 -7.29 40.25 -11.79
CA ASP A 208 -6.48 41.49 -11.76
C ASP A 208 -5.48 41.53 -10.59
N GLN A 209 -5.77 40.75 -9.55
CA GLN A 209 -4.91 40.23 -8.48
C GLN A 209 -5.82 39.31 -7.63
N PRO A 210 -5.33 38.26 -6.95
CA PRO A 210 -6.18 37.54 -6.01
C PRO A 210 -6.64 38.53 -4.93
N SER A 211 -7.92 38.89 -4.94
CA SER A 211 -8.45 39.99 -4.11
C SER A 211 -8.37 39.75 -2.59
N ASP A 212 -7.82 38.61 -2.16
CA ASP A 212 -7.13 38.42 -0.89
C ASP A 212 -6.22 37.18 -1.06
N HIS A 213 -4.90 37.32 -0.97
CA HIS A 213 -3.96 36.19 -1.01
C HIS A 213 -4.34 35.12 0.03
N ARG A 214 -4.91 35.54 1.16
CA ARG A 214 -5.37 34.64 2.21
C ARG A 214 -6.56 33.77 1.75
N GLU A 215 -7.53 34.33 1.04
CA GLU A 215 -8.66 33.57 0.50
C GLU A 215 -8.20 32.57 -0.56
N PHE A 216 -7.22 32.95 -1.39
CA PHE A 216 -6.60 32.05 -2.34
C PHE A 216 -5.90 30.87 -1.63
N MET A 217 -5.09 31.15 -0.61
CA MET A 217 -4.41 30.12 0.18
C MET A 217 -5.40 29.24 0.94
N LYS A 218 -6.50 29.80 1.46
CA LYS A 218 -7.60 29.04 2.06
C LYS A 218 -8.21 28.08 1.04
N SER A 219 -8.47 28.53 -0.18
CA SER A 219 -9.04 27.70 -1.24
C SER A 219 -8.09 26.55 -1.61
N LEU A 220 -6.80 26.84 -1.74
CA LEU A 220 -5.76 25.83 -1.98
C LEU A 220 -5.69 24.79 -0.85
N TYR A 221 -5.76 25.24 0.41
CA TYR A 221 -5.82 24.38 1.59
C TYR A 221 -7.03 23.43 1.59
N LEU A 222 -8.22 23.97 1.33
CA LEU A 222 -9.46 23.20 1.31
C LEU A 222 -9.47 22.19 0.17
N LEU A 223 -8.93 22.55 -1.00
CA LEU A 223 -8.83 21.65 -2.15
C LEU A 223 -7.87 20.50 -1.95
N SER A 224 -6.75 20.68 -1.23
CA SER A 224 -5.80 19.58 -1.00
C SER A 224 -6.35 18.54 -0.03
N ARG A 225 -7.27 18.94 0.86
CA ARG A 225 -7.86 18.07 1.91
C ARG A 225 -9.29 17.62 1.64
N THR A 226 -9.97 18.26 0.68
CA THR A 226 -11.41 18.10 0.43
C THR A 226 -12.22 18.33 1.69
N TYR A 227 -11.95 19.45 2.35
CA TYR A 227 -12.68 19.91 3.53
C TYR A 227 -13.87 20.77 3.13
N HIS A 228 -14.87 20.85 4.02
CA HIS A 228 -16.01 21.75 3.83
C HIS A 228 -15.53 23.21 3.90
N GLU A 229 -16.16 24.09 3.12
CA GLU A 229 -15.84 25.54 3.02
C GLU A 229 -15.86 26.32 4.36
N ILE A 230 -16.60 25.79 5.35
CA ILE A 230 -16.73 26.39 6.69
C ILE A 230 -15.50 26.12 7.55
N HIS A 231 -14.66 25.17 7.15
CA HIS A 231 -13.43 24.86 7.85
C HIS A 231 -12.46 26.02 7.64
N ASN A 232 -12.11 26.69 8.74
CA ASN A 232 -11.18 27.81 8.72
C ASN A 232 -9.82 27.29 9.19
N PRO A 233 -8.82 27.20 8.30
CA PRO A 233 -7.48 26.80 8.70
C PRO A 233 -6.89 27.83 9.68
N PRO A 234 -6.02 27.39 10.61
CA PRO A 234 -5.26 28.31 11.44
C PRO A 234 -4.43 29.25 10.55
N ARG A 235 -4.21 30.48 11.02
CA ARG A 235 -3.54 31.52 10.21
C ARG A 235 -2.17 31.11 9.68
N ILE A 236 -1.45 30.26 10.41
CA ILE A 236 -0.12 29.77 10.00
C ILE A 236 -0.17 28.92 8.72
N GLU A 237 -1.25 28.15 8.52
CA GLU A 237 -1.44 27.30 7.33
C GLU A 237 -1.89 28.09 6.09
N LEU A 238 -2.15 29.39 6.26
CA LEU A 238 -2.52 30.31 5.18
C LEU A 238 -1.32 31.08 4.59
N HIS A 239 -0.11 30.74 5.04
CA HIS A 239 1.14 31.24 4.47
C HIS A 239 1.80 30.18 3.59
N GLU A 240 2.71 30.60 2.72
CA GLU A 240 3.58 29.66 2.00
C GLU A 240 4.47 28.95 3.02
N ASP A 241 4.27 27.64 3.15
CA ASP A 241 4.92 26.74 4.10
C ASP A 241 5.61 25.57 3.35
N GLU A 242 6.14 24.59 4.09
CA GLU A 242 6.78 23.41 3.50
C GLU A 242 5.81 22.53 2.68
N GLU A 243 4.50 22.67 2.89
CA GLU A 243 3.47 21.98 2.12
C GLU A 243 3.10 22.72 0.82
N THR A 244 3.56 23.95 0.64
CA THR A 244 3.19 24.82 -0.48
C THR A 244 4.37 25.04 -1.41
N MET A 245 4.16 24.86 -2.71
CA MET A 245 5.17 25.11 -3.74
C MET A 245 4.62 26.00 -4.84
N ARG A 246 5.26 27.15 -5.04
CA ARG A 246 5.02 28.03 -6.17
C ARG A 246 5.95 27.66 -7.34
N ILE A 247 5.37 27.32 -8.50
CA ILE A 247 6.16 27.00 -9.72
C ILE A 247 6.30 28.25 -10.60
N PHE A 248 5.21 28.99 -10.75
CA PHE A 248 5.15 30.23 -11.52
C PHE A 248 4.48 31.32 -10.68
N GLN A 249 4.54 32.56 -11.14
CA GLN A 249 3.95 33.69 -10.41
C GLN A 249 2.46 33.47 -10.08
N ASN A 250 1.72 32.79 -10.94
CA ASN A 250 0.29 32.56 -10.86
C ASN A 250 -0.08 31.08 -10.64
N SER A 251 0.83 30.25 -10.09
CA SER A 251 0.65 28.79 -10.03
C SER A 251 1.19 28.19 -8.74
N TYR A 252 0.30 27.60 -7.96
CA TYR A 252 0.55 27.11 -6.61
C TYR A 252 0.16 25.64 -6.50
N TRP A 253 1.05 24.85 -5.91
CA TRP A 253 0.77 23.50 -5.44
C TRP A 253 0.68 23.50 -3.92
N ARG A 254 -0.21 22.68 -3.39
CA ARG A 254 -0.20 22.28 -1.99
C ARG A 254 -0.37 20.78 -1.85
N VAL A 255 0.42 20.20 -0.97
CA VAL A 255 0.41 18.76 -0.65
C VAL A 255 -0.06 18.57 0.79
N SER A 256 -0.92 17.59 1.02
CA SER A 256 -1.25 17.07 2.34
C SER A 256 -1.38 15.55 2.29
N VAL A 257 -1.55 14.91 3.45
CA VAL A 257 -1.71 13.45 3.53
C VAL A 257 -2.99 12.99 2.82
N GLU A 258 -4.05 13.80 2.86
CA GLU A 258 -5.34 13.54 2.24
C GLU A 258 -5.36 13.79 0.73
N GLY A 259 -4.36 14.47 0.17
CA GLY A 259 -4.39 14.84 -1.24
C GLY A 259 -3.43 15.92 -1.67
N ILE A 260 -3.57 16.31 -2.94
CA ILE A 260 -2.78 17.36 -3.56
C ILE A 260 -3.68 18.27 -4.38
N ALA A 261 -3.40 19.58 -4.29
CA ALA A 261 -4.10 20.60 -5.07
C ALA A 261 -3.09 21.45 -5.85
N HIS A 262 -3.46 21.75 -7.09
CA HIS A 262 -2.83 22.76 -7.93
C HIS A 262 -3.87 23.81 -8.26
N VAL A 263 -3.56 25.07 -8.00
CA VAL A 263 -4.41 26.20 -8.40
C VAL A 263 -3.54 27.20 -9.15
N CYS A 264 -3.98 27.55 -10.36
CA CYS A 264 -3.42 28.66 -11.12
C CYS A 264 -4.52 29.58 -11.63
N HIS A 265 -4.17 30.81 -12.00
CA HIS A 265 -5.10 31.77 -12.60
C HIS A 265 -4.52 32.33 -13.90
N LEU A 266 -5.37 32.70 -14.85
CA LEU A 266 -4.91 33.36 -16.08
C LEU A 266 -4.37 34.76 -15.77
N THR A 267 -3.50 35.26 -16.65
CA THR A 267 -2.91 36.61 -16.57
C THR A 267 -3.10 37.35 -17.88
N ASN A 268 -2.69 38.61 -17.94
CA ASN A 268 -2.78 39.43 -19.16
C ASN A 268 -1.82 38.95 -20.27
N ASN A 269 -0.95 37.96 -19.99
CA ASN A 269 -0.02 37.38 -20.95
C ASN A 269 -0.66 36.20 -21.71
N LYS A 270 -0.96 36.40 -22.99
CA LYS A 270 -1.61 35.42 -23.86
C LYS A 270 -0.81 34.12 -24.03
N ASP A 271 0.50 34.20 -24.21
CA ASP A 271 1.35 33.01 -24.43
C ASP A 271 1.38 32.12 -23.17
N SER A 272 1.45 32.76 -21.99
CA SER A 272 1.36 32.07 -20.70
C SER A 272 0.01 31.35 -20.55
N ASN A 273 -1.09 32.02 -20.91
CA ASN A 273 -2.43 31.45 -20.86
C ASN A 273 -2.60 30.28 -21.83
N GLU A 274 -2.06 30.38 -23.04
CA GLU A 274 -2.10 29.29 -24.02
C GLU A 274 -1.37 28.05 -23.50
N PHE A 275 -0.20 28.22 -22.87
CA PHE A 275 0.50 27.13 -22.20
C PHE A 275 -0.34 26.51 -21.06
N LEU A 276 -0.92 27.34 -20.18
CA LEU A 276 -1.72 26.88 -19.04
C LEU A 276 -2.99 26.14 -19.46
N LEU A 277 -3.63 26.54 -20.55
CA LEU A 277 -4.85 25.93 -21.07
C LEU A 277 -4.57 24.76 -22.03
N GLY A 278 -3.39 24.70 -22.63
CA GLY A 278 -2.97 23.66 -23.56
C GLY A 278 -2.09 22.60 -22.92
N GLU A 279 -0.78 22.68 -23.17
CA GLU A 279 0.20 21.65 -22.80
C GLU A 279 0.22 21.34 -21.30
N ASN A 280 0.08 22.37 -20.45
CA ASN A 280 0.08 22.17 -19.00
C ASN A 280 -1.06 21.26 -18.54
N GLN A 281 -2.26 21.40 -19.11
CA GLN A 281 -3.41 20.53 -18.78
C GLN A 281 -3.12 19.08 -19.10
N GLN A 282 -2.43 18.81 -20.21
CA GLN A 282 -2.04 17.46 -20.56
C GLN A 282 -0.99 16.93 -19.58
N ASN A 283 0.00 17.74 -19.21
CA ASN A 283 1.01 17.37 -18.23
C ASN A 283 0.41 17.09 -16.84
N LEU A 284 -0.59 17.88 -16.41
CA LEU A 284 -1.32 17.65 -15.16
C LEU A 284 -2.02 16.28 -15.19
N LYS A 285 -2.74 15.97 -16.28
CA LYS A 285 -3.47 14.69 -16.44
C LYS A 285 -2.56 13.46 -16.53
N SER A 286 -1.34 13.61 -17.05
CA SER A 286 -0.41 12.50 -17.23
C SER A 286 0.74 12.53 -16.22
N ASN A 287 1.73 13.39 -16.42
CA ASN A 287 3.00 13.38 -15.71
C ASN A 287 2.83 13.66 -14.21
N TYR A 288 2.13 14.72 -13.84
CA TYR A 288 1.96 15.10 -12.43
C TYR A 288 1.05 14.13 -11.69
N PHE A 289 -0.09 13.78 -12.28
CA PHE A 289 -1.00 12.79 -11.69
C PHE A 289 -0.30 11.45 -11.48
N TYR A 290 0.48 10.98 -12.46
CA TYR A 290 1.14 9.70 -12.33
C TYR A 290 2.32 9.72 -11.36
N MET A 291 3.08 10.82 -11.32
CA MET A 291 4.07 11.07 -10.27
C MET A 291 3.43 10.95 -8.88
N TYR A 292 2.26 11.56 -8.69
CA TYR A 292 1.51 11.46 -7.44
C TYR A 292 1.09 10.01 -7.14
N VAL A 293 0.59 9.28 -8.14
CA VAL A 293 0.23 7.86 -7.99
C VAL A 293 1.44 6.99 -7.61
N LEU A 294 2.63 7.23 -8.19
CA LEU A 294 3.86 6.52 -7.80
C LEU A 294 4.21 6.75 -6.34
N THR A 295 4.08 7.98 -5.85
CA THR A 295 4.37 8.29 -4.45
C THR A 295 3.36 7.64 -3.51
N LEU A 296 2.07 7.69 -3.86
CA LEU A 296 1.03 6.97 -3.11
C LEU A 296 1.29 5.46 -3.12
N HIS A 297 1.69 4.89 -4.25
CA HIS A 297 2.05 3.48 -4.37
C HIS A 297 3.18 3.11 -3.41
N GLN A 298 4.22 3.95 -3.30
CA GLN A 298 5.29 3.74 -2.32
C GLN A 298 4.76 3.75 -0.89
N PHE A 299 4.01 4.80 -0.52
CA PHE A 299 3.44 4.93 0.83
C PHE A 299 2.55 3.74 1.21
N TYR A 300 1.57 3.39 0.37
CA TYR A 300 0.65 2.29 0.67
C TYR A 300 1.30 0.90 0.57
N SER A 301 2.37 0.72 -0.21
CA SER A 301 3.16 -0.52 -0.19
C SER A 301 3.87 -0.69 1.16
N LEU A 302 4.47 0.38 1.69
CA LEU A 302 5.12 0.35 3.01
C LEU A 302 4.10 0.10 4.12
N GLN A 303 2.95 0.77 4.09
CA GLN A 303 1.84 0.50 5.01
C GLN A 303 1.39 -0.96 4.94
N TYR A 304 1.29 -1.53 3.74
CA TYR A 304 0.92 -2.94 3.59
C TYR A 304 1.98 -3.88 4.14
N PHE A 305 3.26 -3.60 3.92
CA PHE A 305 4.35 -4.38 4.51
C PHE A 305 4.33 -4.31 6.04
N SER A 306 4.02 -3.15 6.64
CA SER A 306 3.80 -3.02 8.08
C SER A 306 2.62 -3.87 8.57
N ILE A 307 1.51 -3.91 7.82
CA ILE A 307 0.37 -4.80 8.12
C ILE A 307 0.77 -6.28 8.02
N LEU A 308 1.57 -6.66 7.02
CA LEU A 308 2.06 -8.04 6.92
C LEU A 308 3.01 -8.39 8.08
N ALA A 309 3.88 -7.46 8.47
CA ALA A 309 4.79 -7.63 9.60
C ALA A 309 4.04 -7.79 10.93
N SER A 310 2.93 -7.07 11.14
CA SER A 310 2.16 -7.15 12.40
C SER A 310 1.42 -8.47 12.59
N HIS A 311 1.20 -9.23 11.52
CA HIS A 311 0.62 -10.59 11.60
C HIS A 311 1.66 -11.68 11.87
N LEU A 312 2.96 -11.34 11.91
CA LEU A 312 4.00 -12.29 12.25
C LEU A 312 3.82 -12.76 13.71
N PRO A 313 4.10 -14.03 14.01
CA PRO A 313 3.85 -14.60 15.33
C PRO A 313 4.65 -13.87 16.42
N HIS A 314 3.94 -13.41 17.45
CA HIS A 314 4.52 -12.70 18.60
C HIS A 314 5.35 -13.62 19.51
N GLN A 315 5.15 -14.93 19.42
CA GLN A 315 5.87 -15.94 20.20
C GLN A 315 6.31 -17.09 19.30
N LEU A 316 7.56 -17.50 19.50
CA LEU A 316 8.25 -18.51 18.69
C LEU A 316 8.01 -19.94 19.23
N ASP A 317 6.82 -20.19 19.75
CA ASP A 317 6.48 -21.44 20.43
C ASP A 317 6.17 -22.55 19.41
N GLY A 318 7.24 -23.13 18.85
CA GLY A 318 7.17 -24.26 17.92
C GLY A 318 7.00 -23.91 16.44
N GLN A 319 6.67 -22.66 16.09
CA GLN A 319 6.46 -22.20 14.70
C GLN A 319 7.62 -21.38 14.10
N GLU A 320 8.78 -21.36 14.75
CA GLU A 320 9.98 -20.59 14.32
C GLU A 320 10.36 -20.76 12.85
N LYS A 321 10.28 -21.99 12.31
CA LYS A 321 10.61 -22.25 10.90
C LYS A 321 9.66 -21.52 9.96
N GLN A 322 8.38 -21.45 10.29
CA GLN A 322 7.39 -20.73 9.49
C GLN A 322 7.58 -19.22 9.61
N ALA A 323 7.78 -18.71 10.84
CA ALA A 323 8.09 -17.31 11.08
C ALA A 323 9.34 -16.85 10.30
N PHE A 324 10.38 -17.69 10.26
CA PHE A 324 11.59 -17.42 9.48
C PHE A 324 11.35 -17.34 7.98
N VAL A 325 10.52 -18.24 7.43
CA VAL A 325 10.15 -18.20 6.01
C VAL A 325 9.34 -16.93 5.68
N GLU A 326 8.39 -16.57 6.55
CA GLU A 326 7.54 -15.39 6.36
C GLU A 326 8.34 -14.07 6.45
N VAL A 327 9.22 -13.92 7.44
CA VAL A 327 10.13 -12.77 7.58
C VAL A 327 11.06 -12.66 6.36
N ARG A 328 11.64 -13.79 5.93
CA ARG A 328 12.54 -13.80 4.76
C ARG A 328 11.82 -13.42 3.48
N GLU A 329 10.59 -13.88 3.29
CA GLU A 329 9.76 -13.52 2.14
C GLU A 329 9.37 -12.04 2.18
N LEU A 330 9.00 -11.50 3.34
CA LEU A 330 8.72 -10.08 3.49
C LEU A 330 9.97 -9.21 3.21
N LYS A 331 11.14 -9.60 3.72
CA LYS A 331 12.42 -8.93 3.42
C LYS A 331 12.74 -8.96 1.93
N LYS A 332 12.52 -10.10 1.27
CA LYS A 332 12.67 -10.24 -0.18
C LYS A 332 11.74 -9.28 -0.93
N ARG A 333 10.46 -9.20 -0.54
CA ARG A 333 9.50 -8.25 -1.13
C ARG A 333 9.94 -6.80 -0.95
N MET A 334 10.43 -6.43 0.24
CA MET A 334 10.98 -5.09 0.48
C MET A 334 12.19 -4.77 -0.39
N VAL A 335 13.12 -5.72 -0.56
CA VAL A 335 14.27 -5.51 -1.47
C VAL A 335 13.79 -5.28 -2.91
N PHE A 336 12.85 -6.08 -3.41
CA PHE A 336 12.30 -5.87 -4.76
C PHE A 336 11.56 -4.53 -4.88
N PHE A 337 10.81 -4.14 -3.86
CA PHE A 337 10.15 -2.85 -3.80
C PHE A 337 11.16 -1.69 -3.87
N THR A 338 12.24 -1.73 -3.08
CA THR A 338 13.27 -0.69 -3.09
C THR A 338 13.98 -0.61 -4.45
N LEU A 339 14.22 -1.75 -5.11
CA LEU A 339 14.89 -1.78 -6.41
C LEU A 339 14.03 -1.31 -7.58
N ARG A 340 12.71 -1.58 -7.55
CA ARG A 340 11.82 -1.40 -8.71
C ARG A 340 10.75 -0.31 -8.55
N CYS A 341 10.40 0.03 -7.32
CA CYS A 341 9.24 0.88 -7.02
C CYS A 341 9.58 2.15 -6.23
N SER A 342 10.72 2.16 -5.52
CA SER A 342 11.19 3.32 -4.75
C SER A 342 12.20 4.15 -5.54
N PHE A 343 11.77 5.33 -6.00
CA PHE A 343 12.62 6.24 -6.78
C PHE A 343 12.95 7.47 -5.96
N LYS A 344 14.23 7.84 -5.84
CA LYS A 344 14.63 9.11 -5.20
C LYS A 344 14.37 10.33 -6.08
N GLN A 345 14.50 10.16 -7.40
CA GLN A 345 14.27 11.21 -8.40
C GLN A 345 13.53 10.62 -9.59
N VAL A 346 12.55 11.36 -10.13
CA VAL A 346 11.69 10.87 -11.22
C VAL A 346 11.81 11.65 -12.52
N SER A 347 12.40 12.85 -12.50
CA SER A 347 12.48 13.72 -13.67
C SER A 347 13.71 14.63 -13.63
N ARG A 348 14.15 15.09 -14.81
CA ARG A 348 15.13 16.20 -14.97
C ARG A 348 14.50 17.58 -14.81
N ILE A 349 13.18 17.66 -14.87
CA ILE A 349 12.45 18.93 -14.80
C ILE A 349 12.34 19.33 -13.32
N THR A 350 12.97 20.45 -12.97
CA THR A 350 13.14 20.90 -11.57
C THR A 350 11.84 20.93 -10.79
N HIS A 351 10.77 21.51 -11.35
CA HIS A 351 9.51 21.65 -10.63
C HIS A 351 8.75 20.31 -10.46
N ILE A 352 8.92 19.35 -11.39
CA ILE A 352 8.36 18.00 -11.23
C ILE A 352 9.14 17.24 -10.15
N ALA A 353 10.46 17.32 -10.17
CA ALA A 353 11.32 16.69 -9.18
C ALA A 353 11.08 17.24 -7.77
N ARG A 354 10.98 18.56 -7.62
CA ARG A 354 10.70 19.23 -6.34
C ARG A 354 9.31 18.87 -5.79
N LEU A 355 8.29 18.82 -6.64
CA LEU A 355 6.96 18.39 -6.21
C LEU A 355 6.96 16.93 -5.75
N TYR A 356 7.61 16.05 -6.50
CA TYR A 356 7.74 14.64 -6.13
C TYR A 356 8.41 14.46 -4.76
N GLU A 357 9.50 15.20 -4.51
CA GLU A 357 10.17 15.21 -3.22
C GLU A 357 9.28 15.74 -2.10
N MET A 358 8.55 16.84 -2.35
CA MET A 358 7.60 17.41 -1.38
C MET A 358 6.49 16.42 -1.00
N VAL A 359 5.96 15.68 -1.98
CA VAL A 359 4.98 14.61 -1.73
C VAL A 359 5.61 13.48 -0.92
N ARG A 360 6.84 13.04 -1.24
CA ARG A 360 7.52 11.97 -0.48
C ARG A 360 7.76 12.34 0.98
N ARG A 361 8.14 13.59 1.24
CA ARG A 361 8.32 14.13 2.59
C ARG A 361 7.01 14.20 3.36
N SER A 362 5.92 14.70 2.74
CA SER A 362 4.60 14.77 3.39
C SER A 362 4.09 13.39 3.84
N TYR A 363 4.36 12.34 3.05
CA TYR A 363 4.04 10.95 3.43
C TYR A 363 5.13 10.25 4.27
N ARG A 364 6.23 10.93 4.61
CA ARG A 364 7.35 10.39 5.40
C ARG A 364 7.88 9.04 4.88
N ILE A 365 7.94 8.89 3.56
CA ILE A 365 8.26 7.59 2.91
C ILE A 365 9.64 7.08 3.30
N GLU A 366 10.62 7.97 3.43
CA GLU A 366 12.00 7.58 3.78
C GLU A 366 12.07 7.04 5.21
N GLU A 367 11.41 7.72 6.15
CA GLU A 367 11.34 7.29 7.55
C GLU A 367 10.61 5.95 7.71
N LEU A 368 9.48 5.76 7.01
CA LEU A 368 8.73 4.49 7.02
C LEU A 368 9.55 3.33 6.43
N MET A 369 10.33 3.60 5.38
CA MET A 369 11.18 2.60 4.75
C MET A 369 12.34 2.19 5.69
N ASP A 370 12.95 3.17 6.35
CA ASP A 370 14.03 2.93 7.32
C ASP A 370 13.52 2.18 8.56
N GLU A 371 12.36 2.56 9.10
CA GLU A 371 11.69 1.87 10.22
C GLU A 371 11.46 0.38 9.91
N LEU A 372 10.82 0.08 8.76
CA LEU A 372 10.56 -1.30 8.36
C LEU A 372 11.84 -2.11 8.10
N HIS A 373 12.87 -1.50 7.53
CA HIS A 373 14.16 -2.19 7.35
C HIS A 373 14.79 -2.56 8.69
N LEU A 374 14.79 -1.64 9.66
CA LEU A 374 15.31 -1.87 11.00
C LEU A 374 14.54 -2.98 11.73
N GLU A 375 13.21 -2.95 11.67
CA GLU A 375 12.36 -3.96 12.31
C GLU A 375 12.58 -5.36 11.72
N LEU A 376 12.65 -5.49 10.40
CA LEU A 376 12.89 -6.78 9.75
C LEU A 376 14.30 -7.33 10.02
N ASP A 377 15.30 -6.47 10.09
CA ASP A 377 16.67 -6.90 10.42
C ASP A 377 16.78 -7.33 11.89
N ALA A 378 16.09 -6.63 12.80
CA ALA A 378 15.98 -7.05 14.20
C ALA A 378 15.27 -8.40 14.33
N MET A 379 14.15 -8.61 13.64
CA MET A 379 13.43 -9.90 13.63
C MET A 379 14.28 -11.03 13.06
N THR A 380 15.00 -10.77 11.95
CA THR A 380 15.91 -11.77 11.36
C THR A 380 16.99 -12.18 12.36
N THR A 381 17.60 -11.20 13.03
CA THR A 381 18.63 -11.44 14.05
C THR A 381 18.08 -12.24 15.25
N MET A 382 16.87 -11.91 15.73
CA MET A 382 16.23 -12.64 16.81
C MET A 382 15.99 -14.11 16.44
N LEU A 383 15.49 -14.36 15.23
CA LEU A 383 15.25 -15.72 14.73
C LEU A 383 16.55 -16.53 14.60
N GLU A 384 17.63 -15.92 14.10
CA GLU A 384 18.95 -16.56 14.02
C GLU A 384 19.53 -16.86 15.40
N MET A 385 19.32 -15.96 16.37
CA MET A 385 19.70 -16.19 17.78
C MET A 385 18.91 -17.34 18.41
N GLU A 386 17.64 -17.52 18.08
CA GLU A 386 16.86 -18.66 18.56
C GLU A 386 17.28 -19.98 17.91
N GLU A 387 17.54 -19.98 16.61
CA GLU A 387 18.04 -21.17 15.92
C GLU A 387 19.40 -21.61 16.48
N SER A 388 20.31 -20.66 16.72
CA SER A 388 21.61 -20.96 17.33
C SER A 388 21.48 -21.47 18.77
N LYS A 389 20.59 -20.90 19.59
CA LYS A 389 20.27 -21.44 20.92
C LYS A 389 19.75 -22.87 20.85
N ARG A 390 18.89 -23.20 19.88
CA ARG A 390 18.40 -24.57 19.66
C ARG A 390 19.52 -25.51 19.22
N ARG A 391 20.39 -25.09 18.30
CA ARG A 391 21.57 -25.87 17.88
C ARG A 391 22.50 -26.16 19.05
N LEU A 392 22.82 -25.14 19.86
CA LEU A 392 23.64 -25.31 21.06
C LEU A 392 23.01 -26.29 22.06
N LYS A 393 21.69 -26.25 22.26
CA LYS A 393 20.99 -27.24 23.11
C LYS A 393 21.08 -28.65 22.54
N LEU A 394 20.92 -28.82 21.23
CA LEU A 394 21.06 -30.12 20.57
C LEU A 394 22.50 -30.64 20.66
N GLU A 395 23.49 -29.80 20.41
CA GLU A 395 24.90 -30.13 20.56
C GLU A 395 25.23 -30.53 22.00
N GLN A 396 24.71 -29.81 23.00
CA GLN A 396 24.85 -30.18 24.41
C GLN A 396 24.20 -31.53 24.71
N MET A 397 22.99 -31.82 24.20
CA MET A 397 22.38 -33.13 24.38
C MET A 397 23.21 -34.23 23.73
N VAL A 398 23.67 -34.04 22.49
CA VAL A 398 24.51 -35.01 21.78
C VAL A 398 25.82 -35.25 22.53
N LEU A 399 26.45 -34.20 23.06
CA LEU A 399 27.65 -34.32 23.91
C LEU A 399 27.36 -35.12 25.18
N ILE A 400 26.25 -34.83 25.87
CA ILE A 400 25.83 -35.58 27.07
C ILE A 400 25.62 -37.06 26.72
N PHE A 401 24.86 -37.36 25.65
CA PHE A 401 24.63 -38.74 25.20
C PHE A 401 25.94 -39.44 24.80
N SER A 402 26.83 -38.74 24.10
CA SER A 402 28.12 -39.27 23.66
C SER A 402 29.03 -39.56 24.86
N PHE A 403 29.05 -38.69 25.87
CA PHE A 403 29.80 -38.92 27.11
C PHE A 403 29.32 -40.18 27.83
N PHE A 404 28.01 -40.36 27.99
CA PHE A 404 27.47 -41.58 28.61
C PHE A 404 27.74 -42.83 27.78
N TYR A 405 27.63 -42.75 26.46
CA TYR A 405 27.96 -43.87 25.57
C TYR A 405 29.43 -44.29 25.69
N ILE A 406 30.36 -43.33 25.65
CA ILE A 406 31.80 -43.60 25.82
C ILE A 406 32.09 -44.20 27.20
N MET A 407 31.45 -43.72 28.26
CA MET A 407 31.64 -44.28 29.60
C MET A 407 31.18 -45.75 29.67
N ILE A 408 30.01 -46.05 29.12
CA ILE A 408 29.46 -47.41 29.09
C ILE A 408 30.36 -48.33 28.24
N SER A 409 30.77 -47.87 27.05
CA SER A 409 31.67 -48.63 26.17
C SER A 409 33.01 -48.91 26.85
N THR A 410 33.63 -47.91 27.47
CA THR A 410 34.92 -48.08 28.17
C THR A 410 34.80 -49.07 29.34
N ILE A 411 33.69 -49.06 30.08
CA ILE A 411 33.44 -50.02 31.15
C ILE A 411 33.28 -51.44 30.58
N ALA A 412 32.54 -51.60 29.48
CA ALA A 412 32.36 -52.90 28.82
C ALA A 412 33.68 -53.45 28.26
N ASP A 413 34.42 -52.64 27.51
CA ASP A 413 35.70 -53.02 26.91
C ASP A 413 36.78 -53.28 27.98
N GLY A 414 36.83 -52.46 29.03
CA GLY A 414 37.71 -52.67 30.17
C GLY A 414 37.40 -53.95 30.94
N TRP A 415 36.13 -54.36 30.96
CA TRP A 415 35.71 -55.60 31.61
C TRP A 415 36.09 -56.85 30.84
N ASP A 416 36.05 -56.82 29.50
CA ASP A 416 36.56 -57.92 28.67
C ASP A 416 38.07 -58.11 28.84
N ILE A 417 38.82 -57.01 29.02
CA ILE A 417 40.25 -57.06 29.36
C ILE A 417 40.44 -57.64 30.77
N VAL A 418 39.67 -57.23 31.77
CA VAL A 418 39.76 -57.79 33.13
C VAL A 418 39.42 -59.29 33.14
N LYS A 419 38.36 -59.71 32.43
CA LYS A 419 37.99 -61.14 32.27
C LYS A 419 39.11 -61.96 31.61
N ASN A 420 39.80 -61.42 30.61
CA ASN A 420 40.85 -62.14 29.88
C ASN A 420 42.24 -62.09 30.53
N THR A 421 42.55 -61.04 31.30
CA THR A 421 43.91 -60.83 31.86
C THR A 421 44.02 -61.25 33.32
N LEU A 422 42.91 -61.20 34.07
CA LEU A 422 42.85 -61.67 35.44
C LEU A 422 41.96 -62.91 35.51
N ALA A 423 42.58 -64.08 35.41
CA ALA A 423 41.98 -65.32 35.91
C ALA A 423 41.85 -65.23 37.44
N PHE A 424 40.86 -64.47 37.93
CA PHE A 424 40.47 -64.40 39.34
C PHE A 424 39.78 -65.72 39.74
N GLN A 425 40.57 -66.76 39.96
CA GLN A 425 40.14 -68.13 40.28
C GLN A 425 39.47 -68.30 41.67
N VAL A 426 39.04 -67.24 42.38
CA VAL A 426 38.65 -67.35 43.80
C VAL A 426 37.28 -66.76 44.17
N MET A 427 36.57 -66.04 43.29
CA MET A 427 35.18 -65.64 43.57
C MET A 427 34.23 -66.25 42.54
N GLY A 428 33.24 -67.02 43.00
CA GLY A 428 32.26 -67.68 42.13
C GLY A 428 31.57 -66.70 41.18
N ASN A 429 31.43 -67.12 39.92
CA ASN A 429 30.89 -66.35 38.78
C ASN A 429 29.61 -65.52 39.07
N TYR A 430 28.84 -65.90 40.09
CA TYR A 430 27.59 -65.22 40.45
C TYR A 430 27.82 -63.80 41.01
N TRP A 431 28.78 -63.59 41.92
CA TRP A 431 28.99 -62.26 42.54
C TRP A 431 29.54 -61.23 41.56
N ILE A 432 30.29 -61.70 40.56
CA ILE A 432 30.93 -60.87 39.54
C ILE A 432 29.88 -60.27 38.59
N ALA A 433 28.87 -61.06 38.18
CA ALA A 433 27.76 -60.57 37.37
C ALA A 433 26.95 -59.48 38.10
N TRP A 434 26.77 -59.60 39.42
CA TRP A 434 26.03 -58.60 40.21
C TRP A 434 26.80 -57.28 40.37
N ILE A 435 28.14 -57.31 40.41
CA ILE A 435 28.96 -56.09 40.44
C ILE A 435 28.91 -55.37 39.07
N GLU A 436 28.99 -56.12 37.97
CA GLU A 436 28.86 -55.58 36.61
C GLU A 436 27.50 -54.93 36.38
N VAL A 437 26.43 -55.64 36.74
CA VAL A 437 25.06 -55.11 36.70
C VAL A 437 24.90 -53.91 37.63
N GLY A 438 25.52 -53.92 38.82
CA GLY A 438 25.50 -52.81 39.78
C GLY A 438 26.20 -51.54 39.27
N LEU A 439 27.36 -51.69 38.61
CA LEU A 439 28.09 -50.56 38.00
C LEU A 439 27.33 -49.98 36.81
N LEU A 440 26.80 -50.83 35.92
CA LEU A 440 25.98 -50.38 34.79
C LEU A 440 24.68 -49.71 35.24
N LEU A 441 24.00 -50.25 36.26
CA LEU A 441 22.83 -49.62 36.88
C LEU A 441 23.20 -48.31 37.56
N GLY A 442 24.34 -48.24 38.25
CA GLY A 442 24.82 -47.01 38.88
C GLY A 442 25.05 -45.88 37.87
N VAL A 443 25.69 -46.19 36.75
CA VAL A 443 25.90 -45.23 35.65
C VAL A 443 24.58 -44.84 34.99
N MET A 444 23.67 -45.80 34.75
CA MET A 444 22.33 -45.48 34.23
C MET A 444 21.53 -44.59 35.17
N VAL A 445 21.49 -44.89 36.48
CA VAL A 445 20.76 -44.11 37.48
C VAL A 445 21.38 -42.71 37.61
N ALA A 446 22.70 -42.59 37.62
CA ALA A 446 23.37 -41.29 37.65
C ALA A 446 23.09 -40.46 36.38
N GLY A 447 23.02 -41.12 35.21
CA GLY A 447 22.65 -40.49 33.95
C GLY A 447 21.21 -40.00 33.93
N VAL A 448 20.27 -40.87 34.32
CA VAL A 448 18.84 -40.52 34.44
C VAL A 448 18.63 -39.41 35.46
N TRP A 449 19.30 -39.45 36.61
CA TRP A 449 19.24 -38.39 37.63
C TRP A 449 19.80 -37.06 37.11
N SER A 450 20.92 -37.09 36.38
CA SER A 450 21.50 -35.88 35.80
C SER A 450 20.56 -35.25 34.77
N ILE A 451 19.92 -36.06 33.91
CA ILE A 451 18.93 -35.60 32.92
C ILE A 451 17.68 -35.03 33.63
N LEU A 452 17.14 -35.73 34.63
CA LEU A 452 15.99 -35.27 35.42
C LEU A 452 16.30 -33.97 36.18
N SER A 453 17.47 -33.88 36.81
CA SER A 453 17.88 -32.68 37.55
C SER A 453 18.10 -31.47 36.64
N TYR A 454 18.59 -31.69 35.41
CA TYR A 454 18.67 -30.67 34.37
C TYR A 454 17.27 -30.19 33.96
N TYR A 455 16.36 -31.13 33.64
CA TYR A 455 14.98 -30.81 33.24
C TYR A 455 14.19 -30.06 34.34
N VAL A 456 14.38 -30.46 35.60
CA VAL A 456 13.73 -29.81 36.77
C VAL A 456 14.31 -28.41 37.01
N ARG A 457 15.62 -28.19 36.82
CA ARG A 457 16.22 -26.85 36.91
C ARG A 457 15.77 -25.92 35.77
N GLU A 458 15.60 -26.45 34.57
CA GLU A 458 15.15 -25.66 33.41
C GLU A 458 13.67 -25.26 33.56
N LYS A 459 12.81 -26.16 34.08
CA LYS A 459 11.40 -25.87 34.38
C LYS A 459 11.20 -24.84 35.50
N LYS A 460 12.18 -24.66 36.38
CA LYS A 460 12.16 -23.61 37.44
C LYS A 460 12.66 -22.24 36.96
N ARG A 461 13.28 -22.15 35.78
CA ARG A 461 13.83 -20.91 35.21
C ARG A 461 12.94 -20.29 34.13
N ARG A 462 12.01 -21.06 33.56
CA ARG A 462 10.83 -20.54 32.85
C ARG A 462 9.76 -20.21 33.89
#